data_AF-A0A923ZJD8-F1
#
_entry.id   AF-A0A923ZJD8-F1
#
_cell.length_a   1.000
_cell.length_b   1.000
_cell.length_c   1.000
_cell.angle_alpha   90.00
_cell.angle_beta   90.00
_cell.angle_gamma   90.00
#
_symmetry.space_group_name_H-M   'P 1'
#
loop_
_entity.id
_entity.type
_entity.pdbx_description
1 polymer ?
#
loop_
_entity_poly.entity_id
_entity_poly.type
_entity_poly.pdbx_seq_one_letter_code
_entity_poly.pdbx_strand_id
1 'polypeptide(L)'
;MPAEENGWDDYFPEIKFFNEYPAGLRKDITFHTVINGNIPWQNDATKHPYYAKFRVNNGEATWQTAHPLSMIRYAHVLLIYAEAKARSGGPDVVAYSSVNSIRQRAGLADLINLSAADFATAIVKERSWEFAGEWTRWFDLTRLEMVESANQGKDPRDLPVIGPIKYYVPIPASDKALNPNL
;
A
#
# COMPACT_ATOMS: atom_id res chain seq x y z
N MET A 1 0.15 8.86 -13.24
CA MET A 1 -0.44 10.22 -13.28
C MET A 1 -1.78 10.11 -13.99
N PRO A 2 -2.75 10.98 -13.67
CA PRO A 2 -4.04 11.05 -14.35
C PRO A 2 -3.89 11.40 -15.85
N ALA A 3 -4.74 10.86 -16.72
CA ALA A 3 -4.75 11.19 -18.15
C ALA A 3 -5.03 12.67 -18.42
N GLU A 4 -5.85 13.33 -17.59
CA GLU A 4 -6.12 14.77 -17.69
C GLU A 4 -4.87 15.63 -17.42
N GLU A 5 -3.84 15.04 -16.81
CA GLU A 5 -2.53 15.63 -16.58
C GLU A 5 -1.46 15.00 -17.49
N ASN A 6 -1.86 14.49 -18.67
CA ASN A 6 -1.00 13.80 -19.64
C ASN A 6 -0.27 12.56 -19.06
N GLY A 7 -0.94 11.85 -18.15
CA GLY A 7 -0.50 10.59 -17.59
C GLY A 7 -1.05 9.35 -18.30
N TRP A 8 -0.85 8.19 -17.67
CA TRP A 8 -1.19 6.87 -18.21
C TRP A 8 -2.27 6.13 -17.43
N ASP A 9 -2.74 6.65 -16.30
CA ASP A 9 -3.73 5.98 -15.45
C ASP A 9 -3.34 4.58 -14.95
N ASP A 10 -2.05 4.23 -14.95
CA ASP A 10 -1.63 2.85 -14.67
C ASP A 10 -1.67 2.44 -13.19
N TYR A 11 -1.64 3.42 -12.26
CA TYR A 11 -1.40 3.12 -10.85
C TYR A 11 -2.14 4.05 -9.90
N PHE A 12 -3.14 3.48 -9.23
CA PHE A 12 -3.98 4.13 -8.23
C PHE A 12 -4.44 3.15 -7.14
N PRO A 13 -4.71 3.61 -5.91
CA PRO A 13 -5.31 2.81 -4.85
C PRO A 13 -6.75 2.37 -5.15
N GLU A 14 -7.15 1.27 -4.53
CA GLU A 14 -8.57 0.92 -4.40
C GLU A 14 -9.32 1.93 -3.52
N ILE A 15 -10.58 2.19 -3.86
CA ILE A 15 -11.39 3.23 -3.19
C ILE A 15 -11.61 2.90 -1.72
N LYS A 16 -11.89 1.63 -1.39
CA LYS A 16 -12.04 1.18 0.00
C LYS A 16 -10.79 1.49 0.82
N PHE A 17 -9.61 1.16 0.28
CA PHE A 17 -8.34 1.41 0.95
C PHE A 17 -8.10 2.91 1.19
N PHE A 18 -8.37 3.75 0.19
CA PHE A 18 -8.28 5.20 0.32
C PHE A 18 -9.23 5.75 1.40
N ASN A 19 -10.48 5.27 1.45
CA ASN A 19 -11.47 5.71 2.43
C ASN A 19 -11.08 5.31 3.85
N GLU A 20 -10.57 4.10 4.05
CA GLU A 20 -10.08 3.61 5.35
C GLU A 20 -8.73 4.21 5.78
N TYR A 21 -8.03 4.90 4.88
CA TYR A 21 -6.75 5.51 5.18
C TYR A 21 -6.92 6.63 6.23
N PRO A 22 -6.15 6.62 7.35
CA PRO A 22 -6.28 7.61 8.40
C PRO A 22 -6.12 9.03 7.88
N ALA A 23 -7.05 9.92 8.25
CA ALA A 23 -6.96 11.33 7.89
C ALA A 23 -5.71 12.00 8.48
N GLY A 24 -5.23 13.06 7.83
CA GLY A 24 -4.07 13.83 8.25
C GLY A 24 -2.96 13.82 7.21
N LEU A 25 -1.83 14.44 7.57
CA LEU A 25 -0.74 14.77 6.65
C LEU A 25 -0.29 13.58 5.79
N ARG A 26 -0.19 12.37 6.37
CA ARG A 26 0.24 11.19 5.60
C ARG A 26 -0.72 10.88 4.46
N LYS A 27 -2.04 11.01 4.66
CA LYS A 27 -3.03 10.81 3.59
C LYS A 27 -2.86 11.87 2.50
N ASP A 28 -2.73 13.13 2.92
CA ASP A 28 -2.64 14.28 2.03
C ASP A 28 -1.40 14.23 1.12
N ILE A 29 -0.27 13.72 1.61
CA ILE A 29 0.95 13.55 0.80
C ILE A 29 0.99 12.22 0.05
N THR A 30 0.21 11.22 0.46
CA THR A 30 0.19 9.90 -0.20
C THR A 30 -0.71 9.91 -1.42
N PHE A 31 -1.79 10.68 -1.40
CA PHE A 31 -2.81 10.66 -2.45
C PHE A 31 -2.99 12.01 -3.14
N HIS A 32 -3.17 11.94 -4.46
CA HIS A 32 -3.57 13.04 -5.32
C HIS A 32 -5.08 12.92 -5.59
N THR A 33 -5.86 13.87 -5.10
CA THR A 33 -7.32 13.82 -5.06
C THR A 33 -8.00 14.94 -5.85
N VAL A 34 -7.24 15.94 -6.29
CA VAL A 34 -7.70 17.05 -7.13
C VAL A 34 -6.84 17.11 -8.39
N ILE A 35 -7.39 16.63 -9.49
CA ILE A 35 -6.75 16.48 -10.78
C ILE A 35 -6.87 17.80 -11.55
N ASN A 36 -5.79 18.20 -12.23
CA ASN A 36 -5.69 19.44 -13.01
C ASN A 36 -6.10 20.71 -12.22
N GLY A 37 -5.90 20.69 -10.90
CA GLY A 37 -6.15 21.81 -9.99
C GLY A 37 -7.63 22.03 -9.62
N ASN A 38 -8.59 21.39 -10.27
CA ASN A 38 -10.02 21.64 -10.01
C ASN A 38 -10.96 20.44 -10.20
N ILE A 39 -10.49 19.29 -10.70
CA ILE A 39 -11.30 18.10 -10.93
C ILE A 39 -11.19 17.20 -9.70
N PRO A 40 -12.23 17.05 -8.86
CA PRO A 40 -12.21 16.05 -7.80
C PRO A 40 -12.04 14.65 -8.40
N TRP A 41 -11.29 13.77 -7.76
CA TRP A 41 -11.04 12.40 -8.23
C TRP A 41 -12.30 11.59 -8.51
N GLN A 42 -13.46 11.95 -7.97
CA GLN A 42 -14.71 11.27 -8.29
C GLN A 42 -15.19 11.55 -9.73
N ASN A 43 -14.70 12.63 -10.32
CA ASN A 43 -15.08 13.14 -11.64
C ASN A 43 -13.97 13.00 -12.68
N ASP A 44 -12.80 12.45 -12.32
CA ASP A 44 -11.77 12.11 -13.30
C ASP A 44 -12.17 10.87 -14.12
N ALA A 45 -11.39 10.57 -15.16
CA ALA A 45 -11.63 9.44 -16.06
C ALA A 45 -11.68 8.09 -15.33
N THR A 46 -10.78 7.86 -14.37
CA THR A 46 -10.70 6.58 -13.64
C THR A 46 -11.72 6.48 -12.51
N LYS A 47 -12.19 7.62 -11.99
CA LYS A 47 -12.97 7.76 -10.76
C LYS A 47 -12.24 7.24 -9.53
N HIS A 48 -10.92 7.41 -9.48
CA HIS A 48 -10.05 6.99 -8.39
C HIS A 48 -9.08 8.11 -7.97
N PRO A 49 -8.70 8.20 -6.69
CA PRO A 49 -7.56 9.02 -6.30
C PRO A 49 -6.26 8.36 -6.79
N TYR A 50 -5.18 9.11 -6.97
CA TYR A 50 -3.90 8.58 -7.44
C TYR A 50 -2.85 8.60 -6.34
N TYR A 51 -1.76 7.83 -6.47
CA TYR A 51 -0.63 7.96 -5.56
C TYR A 51 0.19 9.23 -5.89
N ALA A 52 0.25 10.18 -4.95
CA ALA A 52 1.10 11.36 -5.04
C ALA A 52 2.57 11.05 -4.70
N LYS A 53 2.81 9.98 -3.95
CA LYS A 53 4.13 9.59 -3.42
C LYS A 53 5.25 9.40 -4.45
N PHE A 54 4.88 9.10 -5.69
CA PHE A 54 5.82 8.87 -6.80
C PHE A 54 5.75 9.98 -7.85
N ARG A 55 4.98 11.04 -7.59
CA ARG A 55 4.94 12.21 -8.47
C ARG A 55 6.17 13.06 -8.22
N VAL A 56 6.88 13.36 -9.29
CA VAL A 56 8.04 14.26 -9.31
C VAL A 56 7.74 15.50 -10.13
N ASN A 57 8.72 16.39 -10.27
CA ASN A 57 8.67 17.56 -11.15
C ASN A 57 7.46 18.47 -10.87
N ASN A 58 7.07 18.63 -9.60
CA ASN A 58 5.88 19.39 -9.19
C ASN A 58 4.58 18.97 -9.91
N GLY A 59 4.49 17.71 -10.34
CA GLY A 59 3.33 17.18 -11.05
C GLY A 59 3.34 17.43 -12.56
N GLU A 60 4.39 18.05 -13.11
CA GLU A 60 4.54 18.23 -14.55
C GLU A 60 4.71 16.91 -15.29
N ALA A 61 3.96 16.77 -16.38
CA ALA A 61 4.03 15.60 -17.23
C ALA A 61 5.34 15.57 -18.01
N THR A 62 6.16 14.57 -17.73
CA THR A 62 7.44 14.36 -18.40
C THR A 62 7.58 12.88 -18.75
N TRP A 63 8.22 12.61 -19.88
CA TRP A 63 8.46 11.23 -20.34
C TRP A 63 9.63 10.55 -19.61
N GLN A 64 10.28 11.25 -18.69
CA GLN A 64 11.49 10.80 -18.02
C GLN A 64 11.46 11.23 -16.56
N THR A 65 11.79 10.31 -15.67
CA THR A 65 12.00 10.59 -14.26
C THR A 65 13.24 9.84 -13.77
N ALA A 66 13.99 10.46 -12.87
CA ALA A 66 15.12 9.86 -12.16
C ALA A 66 14.78 9.64 -10.68
N HIS A 67 13.51 9.39 -10.36
CA HIS A 67 13.07 9.18 -8.99
C HIS A 67 13.62 7.86 -8.42
N PRO A 68 14.43 7.88 -7.34
CA PRO A 68 14.94 6.65 -6.74
C PRO A 68 13.80 5.85 -6.12
N LEU A 69 13.73 4.56 -6.44
CA LEU A 69 12.78 3.64 -5.83
C LEU A 69 13.38 3.06 -4.54
N SER A 70 12.66 3.21 -3.44
CA SER A 70 13.06 2.64 -2.14
C SER A 70 12.74 1.15 -2.10
N MET A 71 13.75 0.30 -2.27
CA MET A 71 13.60 -1.16 -2.10
C MET A 71 13.42 -1.55 -0.62
N ILE A 72 14.14 -0.86 0.26
CA ILE A 72 14.01 -0.98 1.71
C ILE A 72 14.32 0.40 2.32
N ARG A 73 13.63 0.71 3.41
CA ARG A 73 13.85 1.94 4.20
C ARG A 73 13.63 1.63 5.67
N TYR A 74 14.14 2.46 6.57
CA TYR A 74 14.19 2.16 7.99
C TYR A 74 12.83 1.79 8.62
N ALA A 75 11.74 2.41 8.17
CA ALA A 75 10.39 2.04 8.61
C ALA A 75 10.03 0.56 8.36
N HIS A 76 10.57 -0.06 7.30
CA HIS A 76 10.42 -1.50 7.06
C HIS A 76 11.04 -2.30 8.20
N VAL A 77 12.28 -1.97 8.59
CA VAL A 77 13.00 -2.67 9.67
C VAL A 77 12.23 -2.54 10.99
N LEU A 78 11.75 -1.34 11.31
CA LEU A 78 10.96 -1.07 12.51
C LEU A 78 9.68 -1.92 12.55
N LEU A 79 8.91 -1.94 11.46
CA LEU A 79 7.65 -2.68 11.42
C LEU A 79 7.86 -4.20 11.29
N ILE A 80 8.95 -4.67 10.65
CA ILE A 80 9.34 -6.09 10.65
C ILE A 80 9.68 -6.53 12.08
N TYR A 81 10.49 -5.76 12.81
CA TYR A 81 10.82 -6.06 14.20
C TYR A 81 9.57 -6.10 15.08
N ALA A 82 8.71 -5.07 14.99
CA ALA A 82 7.50 -4.97 15.80
C ALA A 82 6.55 -6.16 15.55
N GLU A 83 6.33 -6.54 14.28
CA GLU A 83 5.50 -7.71 13.96
C GLU A 83 6.14 -9.02 14.46
N ALA A 84 7.45 -9.19 14.27
CA ALA A 84 8.16 -10.38 14.71
C ALA A 84 8.15 -10.54 16.24
N LYS A 85 8.30 -9.44 16.99
CA LYS A 85 8.19 -9.49 18.46
C LYS A 85 6.80 -9.86 18.91
N ALA A 86 5.77 -9.23 18.33
CA ALA A 86 4.39 -9.56 18.62
C ALA A 86 4.11 -11.07 18.47
N ARG A 87 4.60 -11.67 17.38
CA ARG A 87 4.39 -13.09 17.05
C ARG A 87 5.31 -14.06 17.83
N SER A 88 6.45 -13.61 18.34
CA SER A 88 7.44 -14.48 19.03
C SER A 88 7.31 -14.51 20.56
N GLY A 89 6.45 -13.67 21.14
CA GLY A 89 6.27 -13.60 22.58
C GLY A 89 5.57 -12.33 23.09
N GLY A 90 4.96 -11.54 22.20
CA GLY A 90 4.30 -10.29 22.54
C GLY A 90 5.16 -9.04 22.34
N PRO A 91 4.53 -7.86 22.26
CA PRO A 91 5.22 -6.60 22.04
C PRO A 91 6.05 -6.21 23.28
N ASP A 92 7.30 -5.84 23.05
CA ASP A 92 8.17 -5.23 24.06
C ASP A 92 8.24 -3.70 23.89
N VAL A 93 9.01 -3.03 24.75
CA VAL A 93 9.20 -1.57 24.70
C VAL A 93 9.74 -1.11 23.34
N VAL A 94 10.61 -1.91 22.71
CA VAL A 94 11.20 -1.58 21.40
C VAL A 94 10.19 -1.76 20.27
N ALA A 95 9.29 -2.73 20.36
CA ALA A 95 8.21 -2.93 19.39
C ALA A 95 7.24 -1.75 19.43
N TYR A 96 6.83 -1.32 20.63
CA TYR A 96 6.00 -0.13 20.80
C TYR A 96 6.68 1.14 20.29
N SER A 97 7.95 1.40 20.66
CA SER A 97 8.65 2.58 20.18
C SER A 97 8.84 2.58 18.66
N SER A 98 9.07 1.40 18.06
CA SER A 98 9.20 1.21 16.62
C SER A 98 7.94 1.65 15.87
N VAL A 99 6.76 1.12 16.24
CA VAL A 99 5.50 1.49 15.59
C VAL A 99 5.05 2.91 15.93
N ASN A 100 5.20 3.33 17.19
CA ASN A 100 4.73 4.65 17.63
C ASN A 100 5.57 5.78 17.02
N SER A 101 6.87 5.57 16.76
CA SER A 101 7.68 6.57 16.02
C SER A 101 7.13 6.84 14.61
N ILE A 102 6.58 5.82 13.95
CA ILE A 102 5.95 5.93 12.62
C ILE A 102 4.58 6.62 12.74
N ARG A 103 3.78 6.22 13.73
CA ARG A 103 2.45 6.78 13.97
C ARG A 103 2.52 8.25 14.34
N GLN A 104 3.43 8.64 15.22
CA GLN A 104 3.67 10.03 15.61
C GLN A 104 4.09 10.88 14.41
N ARG A 105 4.99 10.40 13.55
CA ARG A 105 5.34 11.08 12.29
C ARG A 105 4.12 11.29 11.39
N ALA A 106 3.19 10.34 11.39
CA ALA A 106 1.93 10.44 10.65
C ALA A 106 0.84 11.25 11.38
N GLY A 107 1.10 11.78 12.59
CA GLY A 107 0.13 12.50 13.41
C GLY A 107 -0.93 11.61 14.07
N LEU A 108 -0.67 10.31 14.19
CA LEU A 108 -1.58 9.34 14.79
C LEU A 108 -1.23 9.08 16.26
N ALA A 109 -2.24 8.77 17.06
CA ALA A 109 -2.07 8.41 18.47
C ALA A 109 -1.27 7.12 18.65
N ASP A 110 -0.51 7.03 19.74
CA ASP A 110 0.28 5.85 20.09
C ASP A 110 -0.59 4.61 20.31
N LEU A 111 -0.06 3.45 19.94
CA LEU A 111 -0.59 2.16 20.39
C LEU A 111 -0.09 1.89 21.81
N ILE A 112 -0.98 1.41 22.68
CA ILE A 112 -0.67 1.07 24.07
C ILE A 112 -1.42 -0.20 24.48
N ASN A 113 -0.80 -1.00 25.35
CA ASN A 113 -1.43 -2.11 26.08
C ASN A 113 -2.25 -3.09 25.22
N LEU A 114 -1.81 -3.36 24.00
CA LEU A 114 -2.44 -4.34 23.11
C LEU A 114 -2.00 -5.76 23.45
N SER A 115 -2.88 -6.72 23.23
CA SER A 115 -2.52 -8.15 23.21
C SER A 115 -1.51 -8.42 22.09
N ALA A 116 -0.79 -9.55 22.16
CA ALA A 116 0.13 -9.95 21.10
C ALA A 116 -0.53 -10.04 19.72
N ALA A 117 -1.76 -10.57 19.66
CA ALA A 117 -2.53 -10.72 18.43
C ALA A 117 -3.04 -9.38 17.88
N ASP A 118 -3.59 -8.53 18.76
CA ASP A 118 -4.08 -7.20 18.35
C ASP A 118 -2.93 -6.29 17.92
N PHE A 119 -1.79 -6.38 18.61
CA PHE A 119 -0.59 -5.65 18.23
C PHE A 119 -0.08 -6.10 16.86
N ALA A 120 0.05 -7.41 16.61
CA ALA A 120 0.46 -7.92 15.29
C ALA A 120 -0.50 -7.45 14.18
N THR A 121 -1.80 -7.46 14.45
CA THR A 121 -2.84 -6.97 13.51
C THR A 121 -2.68 -5.47 13.25
N ALA A 122 -2.45 -4.67 14.30
CA ALA A 122 -2.19 -3.25 14.19
C ALA A 122 -0.92 -2.95 13.39
N ILE A 123 0.16 -3.74 13.55
CA ILE A 123 1.38 -3.60 12.74
C ILE A 123 1.08 -3.89 11.26
N VAL A 124 0.36 -4.96 10.94
CA VAL A 124 0.00 -5.28 9.55
C VAL A 124 -0.85 -4.18 8.91
N LYS A 125 -1.76 -3.56 9.67
CA LYS A 125 -2.53 -2.40 9.19
C LYS A 125 -1.64 -1.17 9.03
N GLU A 126 -0.75 -0.88 9.97
CA GLU A 126 0.19 0.24 9.87
C GLU A 126 1.11 0.09 8.65
N ARG A 127 1.61 -1.13 8.37
CA ARG A 127 2.37 -1.44 7.16
C ARG A 127 1.58 -1.12 5.88
N SER A 128 0.27 -1.44 5.87
CA SER A 128 -0.58 -1.15 4.70
C SER A 128 -0.68 0.35 4.41
N TRP A 129 -0.71 1.18 5.45
CA TRP A 129 -0.78 2.63 5.29
C TRP A 129 0.59 3.23 4.98
N GLU A 130 1.60 2.88 5.78
CA GLU A 130 2.94 3.43 5.69
C GLU A 130 3.60 3.13 4.34
N PHE A 131 3.37 1.93 3.80
CA PHE A 131 3.92 1.45 2.53
C PHE A 131 2.91 1.51 1.38
N ALA A 132 1.88 2.35 1.49
CA ALA A 132 0.92 2.55 0.41
C ALA A 132 1.65 2.91 -0.89
N GLY A 133 1.39 2.12 -1.93
CA GLY A 133 2.00 2.27 -3.24
C GLY A 133 3.41 1.68 -3.38
N GLU A 134 4.05 1.15 -2.33
CA GLU A 134 5.45 0.69 -2.35
C GLU A 134 5.62 -0.83 -2.64
N TRP A 135 4.70 -1.47 -3.37
CA TRP A 135 4.80 -2.88 -3.82
C TRP A 135 4.99 -3.95 -2.72
N THR A 136 4.73 -3.65 -1.45
CA THR A 136 4.88 -4.61 -0.33
C THR A 136 3.59 -5.31 0.07
N ARG A 137 2.42 -4.69 -0.19
CA ARG A 137 1.14 -5.15 0.35
C ARG A 137 0.77 -6.57 -0.09
N TRP A 138 1.05 -6.94 -1.34
CA TRP A 138 0.80 -8.29 -1.84
C TRP A 138 1.52 -9.35 -1.00
N PHE A 139 2.79 -9.12 -0.69
CA PHE A 139 3.59 -10.06 0.10
C PHE A 139 3.12 -10.17 1.56
N ASP A 140 2.61 -9.07 2.13
CA ASP A 140 1.96 -9.11 3.44
C ASP A 140 0.65 -9.90 3.43
N LEU A 141 -0.18 -9.71 2.40
CA LEU A 141 -1.46 -10.42 2.30
C LEU A 141 -1.27 -11.91 2.03
N THR A 142 -0.32 -12.28 1.18
CA THR A 142 -0.06 -13.67 0.82
C THR A 142 0.51 -14.46 1.99
N ARG A 143 1.53 -13.95 2.69
CA ARG A 143 2.15 -14.65 3.84
C ARG A 143 1.22 -14.80 5.05
N LEU A 144 0.14 -14.01 5.10
CA LEU A 144 -0.86 -14.01 6.17
C LEU A 144 -2.20 -14.62 5.73
N GLU A 145 -2.28 -15.12 4.49
CA GLU A 145 -3.52 -15.67 3.91
C GLU A 145 -4.71 -14.69 3.93
N MET A 146 -4.42 -13.39 3.84
CA MET A 146 -5.41 -12.29 3.91
C MET A 146 -5.89 -11.79 2.55
N VAL A 147 -5.51 -12.44 1.44
CA VAL A 147 -5.87 -11.94 0.10
C VAL A 147 -7.38 -11.92 -0.10
N GLU A 148 -8.09 -12.95 0.38
CA GLU A 148 -9.55 -13.01 0.28
C GLU A 148 -10.22 -11.91 1.11
N SER A 149 -9.86 -11.80 2.39
CA SER A 149 -10.42 -10.79 3.28
C SER A 149 -10.12 -9.36 2.82
N ALA A 150 -8.95 -9.11 2.22
CA ALA A 150 -8.61 -7.82 1.64
C ALA A 150 -9.49 -7.44 0.45
N ASN A 151 -10.00 -8.42 -0.30
CA ASN A 151 -10.89 -8.21 -1.45
C ASN A 151 -12.39 -8.21 -1.08
N GLN A 152 -12.76 -8.31 0.19
CA GLN A 152 -14.16 -8.22 0.61
C GLN A 152 -14.65 -6.76 0.58
N GLY A 153 -15.84 -6.53 0.02
CA GLY A 153 -16.48 -5.21 0.04
C GLY A 153 -15.77 -4.14 -0.79
N LYS A 154 -15.15 -4.53 -1.92
CA LYS A 154 -14.57 -3.59 -2.90
C LYS A 154 -15.65 -2.64 -3.43
N ASP A 155 -15.23 -1.44 -3.82
CA ASP A 155 -16.15 -0.53 -4.51
C ASP A 155 -16.45 -1.12 -5.91
N PRO A 156 -17.69 -1.00 -6.42
CA PRO A 156 -18.04 -1.48 -7.76
C PRO A 156 -17.21 -0.85 -8.90
N ARG A 157 -16.52 0.26 -8.65
CA ARG A 157 -15.59 0.90 -9.59
C ARG A 157 -14.21 0.25 -9.59
N ASP A 158 -13.82 -0.43 -8.51
CA ASP A 158 -12.55 -1.16 -8.44
C ASP A 158 -12.60 -2.39 -9.37
N LEU A 159 -11.43 -2.90 -9.78
CA LEU A 159 -11.36 -4.12 -10.58
C LEU A 159 -11.93 -5.32 -9.80
N PRO A 160 -12.83 -6.13 -10.39
CA PRO A 160 -13.39 -7.29 -9.72
C PRO A 160 -12.35 -8.41 -9.60
N VAL A 161 -12.49 -9.25 -8.56
CA VAL A 161 -11.73 -10.49 -8.47
C VAL A 161 -12.25 -11.48 -9.51
N ILE A 162 -11.36 -11.97 -10.37
CA ILE A 162 -11.70 -12.91 -11.44
C ILE A 162 -11.20 -14.31 -11.07
N GLY A 163 -12.13 -15.23 -10.86
CA GLY A 163 -11.81 -16.63 -10.53
C GLY A 163 -11.25 -16.83 -9.11
N PRO A 164 -10.72 -18.03 -8.81
CA PRO A 164 -10.12 -18.30 -7.50
C PRO A 164 -8.83 -17.49 -7.32
N ILE A 165 -8.53 -17.13 -6.06
CA ILE A 165 -7.29 -16.44 -5.72
C ILE A 165 -6.09 -17.33 -6.04
N LYS A 166 -5.17 -16.80 -6.83
CA LYS A 166 -3.89 -17.44 -7.14
C LYS A 166 -2.77 -16.69 -6.41
N TYR A 167 -2.09 -17.38 -5.51
CA TYR A 167 -0.98 -16.82 -4.73
C TYR A 167 0.33 -16.70 -5.53
N TYR A 168 0.41 -17.36 -6.69
CA TYR A 168 1.57 -17.41 -7.55
C TYR A 168 1.19 -17.08 -8.99
N VAL A 169 2.11 -16.40 -9.69
CA VAL A 169 2.01 -16.21 -11.14
C VAL A 169 2.31 -17.52 -11.85
N PRO A 170 1.66 -17.80 -13.00
CA PRO A 170 1.99 -18.99 -13.78
C PRO A 170 3.41 -18.88 -14.32
N ILE A 171 4.10 -20.03 -14.40
CA ILE A 171 5.37 -20.11 -15.16
C ILE A 171 5.11 -19.62 -16.59
N PRO A 172 5.94 -18.69 -17.12
CA PRO A 172 5.76 -18.16 -18.47
C PRO A 172 5.65 -19.27 -19.53
N ALA A 173 4.76 -19.09 -20.50
CA ALA A 173 4.54 -20.07 -21.56
C ALA A 173 5.80 -20.29 -22.41
N SER A 174 6.61 -19.24 -22.61
CA SER A 174 7.92 -19.31 -23.26
C SER A 174 8.85 -20.29 -22.56
N ASP A 175 8.87 -20.26 -21.23
CA ASP A 175 9.81 -21.05 -20.44
C ASP A 175 9.42 -22.52 -20.50
N LYS A 176 8.12 -22.83 -20.40
CA LYS A 176 7.60 -24.20 -20.58
C LYS A 176 7.86 -24.74 -21.99
N ALA A 177 7.80 -23.88 -23.01
CA ALA A 177 8.10 -24.27 -24.38
C ALA A 177 9.58 -24.56 -24.58
N LEU A 178 10.46 -23.81 -23.91
CA LEU A 178 11.92 -24.01 -23.95
C LEU A 178 12.37 -25.21 -23.14
N ASN A 179 11.75 -25.44 -21.98
CA ASN A 179 12.05 -26.55 -21.08
C ASN A 179 10.74 -27.27 -20.68
N PRO A 180 10.41 -28.38 -21.37
CA PRO A 180 9.23 -29.18 -21.05
C PRO A 180 9.23 -29.82 -19.65
N ASN A 181 10.35 -29.78 -18.91
CA ASN A 181 10.47 -30.31 -17.55
C ASN A 181 10.18 -29.27 -16.45
N LEU A 182 9.71 -28.08 -16.79
CA LEU A 182 9.26 -27.04 -15.84
C LEU A 182 7.84 -27.28 -15.31
#